data_AF-A0A966CKP4-F1
#
_entry.id   AF-A0A966CKP4-F1
#
_cell.length_a   1.000
_cell.length_b   1.000
_cell.length_c   1.000
_cell.angle_alpha   90.00
_cell.angle_beta   90.00
_cell.angle_gamma   90.00
#
_symmetry.space_group_name_H-M   'P 1'
#
loop_
_entity.id
_entity.type
_entity.pdbx_description
1 polymer ?
#
loop_
_entity_poly.entity_id
_entity_poly.type
_entity_poly.pdbx_seq_one_letter_code
_entity_poly.pdbx_strand_id
1 'polypeptide(L)'
;MKVESSLAEWKEFLAAHPETHLLQTGEWGELKSAFGWEAARVIVGDCGAQILFRKLPLGFTLGYMPKGPVFSDQCSVISEQFWAEVDEVCRARRA
;
A
#
# COMPACT_ATOMS: atom_id res chain seq x y z
N MET A 1 10.89 -9.03 -10.42
CA MET A 1 10.64 -7.58 -10.57
C MET A 1 10.48 -7.03 -9.16
N LYS A 2 10.91 -5.80 -8.86
CA LYS A 2 10.78 -5.23 -7.51
C LYS A 2 9.33 -4.72 -7.37
N VAL A 3 8.45 -5.56 -6.84
CA VAL A 3 7.00 -5.30 -6.70
C VAL A 3 6.72 -4.23 -5.63
N GLU A 4 7.58 -4.16 -4.60
CA GLU A 4 7.41 -3.25 -3.47
C GLU A 4 8.29 -1.99 -3.58
N SER A 5 7.66 -0.86 -3.30
CA SER A 5 8.30 0.45 -3.21
C SER A 5 8.80 0.72 -1.78
N SER A 6 9.97 1.32 -1.68
CA SER A 6 10.55 1.81 -0.44
C SER A 6 9.76 2.98 0.14
N LEU A 7 9.99 3.30 1.41
CA LEU A 7 9.41 4.48 2.05
C LEU A 7 9.79 5.78 1.33
N ALA A 8 11.01 5.87 0.78
CA ALA A 8 11.46 7.06 0.05
C ALA A 8 10.70 7.20 -1.28
N GLU A 9 10.62 6.13 -2.08
CA GLU A 9 9.86 6.09 -3.33
C GLU A 9 8.38 6.42 -3.08
N TRP A 10 7.81 5.94 -1.97
CA TRP A 10 6.44 6.25 -1.58
C TRP A 10 6.21 7.70 -1.21
N LYS A 11 7.11 8.30 -0.42
CA LYS A 11 7.03 9.73 -0.06
C LYS A 11 7.12 10.63 -1.29
N GLU A 12 7.99 10.28 -2.23
CA GLU A 12 8.11 10.99 -3.50
C GLU A 12 6.82 10.88 -4.33
N PHE A 13 6.23 9.67 -4.42
CA PHE A 13 4.93 9.47 -5.07
C PHE A 13 3.81 10.29 -4.43
N LEU A 14 3.75 10.34 -3.09
CA LEU A 14 2.73 11.11 -2.37
C LEU A 14 2.91 12.62 -2.51
N ALA A 15 4.10 13.12 -2.85
CA ALA A 15 4.31 14.55 -3.12
C ALA A 15 3.47 15.04 -4.32
N ALA A 16 3.13 14.15 -5.25
CA ALA A 16 2.21 14.42 -6.36
C ALA A 16 0.72 14.27 -5.98
N HIS A 17 0.42 13.79 -4.77
CA HIS A 17 -0.94 13.48 -4.29
C HIS A 17 -1.22 14.18 -2.94
N PRO A 18 -1.29 15.53 -2.91
CA PRO A 18 -1.39 16.29 -1.66
C PRO A 18 -2.68 16.01 -0.87
N GLU A 19 -3.76 15.61 -1.55
CA GLU A 19 -5.05 15.25 -0.94
C GLU A 19 -5.08 13.80 -0.42
N THR A 20 -3.94 13.11 -0.38
CA THR A 20 -3.87 11.74 0.12
C THR A 20 -4.34 11.64 1.56
N HIS A 21 -5.08 10.57 1.87
CA HIS A 21 -5.56 10.36 3.22
C HIS A 21 -4.38 10.05 4.16
N LEU A 22 -4.40 10.59 5.39
CA LEU A 22 -3.34 10.37 6.41
C LEU A 22 -2.94 8.89 6.57
N LEU A 23 -3.91 7.97 6.48
CA LEU A 23 -3.70 6.52 6.63
C LEU A 23 -2.88 5.87 5.50
N GLN A 24 -2.73 6.56 4.37
CA GLN A 24 -1.88 6.16 3.26
C GLN A 24 -0.46 6.76 3.34
N THR A 25 -0.18 7.66 4.30
CA THR A 25 1.16 8.23 4.49
C THR A 25 2.17 7.19 4.97
N GLY A 26 3.45 7.39 4.61
CA GLY A 26 4.53 6.54 5.07
C GLY A 26 4.67 6.54 6.59
N GLU A 27 4.52 7.70 7.21
CA GLU A 27 4.54 7.93 8.66
C GLU A 27 3.50 7.09 9.39
N TRP A 28 2.30 6.95 8.82
CA TRP A 28 1.28 6.07 9.39
C TRP A 28 1.72 4.60 9.37
N GLY A 29 2.34 4.14 8.28
CA GLY A 29 2.91 2.79 8.19
C GLY A 29 3.97 2.55 9.26
N GLU A 30 4.91 3.49 9.42
CA GLU A 30 5.96 3.42 10.44
C GLU A 30 5.37 3.43 11.85
N LEU A 31 4.37 4.28 12.13
CA LEU A 31 3.66 4.29 13.41
C LEU A 31 3.02 2.92 13.70
N LYS A 32 2.34 2.33 12.71
CA LYS A 32 1.66 1.03 12.87
C LYS A 32 2.63 -0.13 13.06
N SER A 33 3.88 -0.01 12.62
CA SER A 33 4.91 -1.03 12.84
C SER A 33 5.14 -1.34 14.33
N ALA A 34 5.09 -0.31 15.18
CA ALA A 34 5.18 -0.45 16.64
C ALA A 34 4.01 -1.24 17.26
N PHE A 35 2.93 -1.47 16.49
CA PHE A 35 1.74 -2.21 16.92
C PHE A 35 1.59 -3.56 16.19
N GLY A 36 2.70 -4.12 15.70
CA GLY A 36 2.73 -5.44 15.07
C GLY A 36 2.15 -5.49 13.66
N TRP A 37 2.10 -4.36 12.96
CA TRP A 37 1.78 -4.30 11.54
C TRP A 37 3.04 -4.22 10.70
N GLU A 38 2.96 -4.67 9.46
CA GLU A 38 4.01 -4.50 8.46
C GLU A 38 3.43 -3.72 7.28
N ALA A 39 4.08 -2.63 6.87
CA ALA A 39 3.63 -1.83 5.74
C ALA A 39 4.34 -2.28 4.46
N ALA A 40 3.57 -2.66 3.43
CA ALA A 40 4.05 -2.81 2.06
C ALA A 40 3.45 -1.69 1.20
N ARG A 41 4.18 -1.28 0.15
CA ARG A 41 3.81 -0.14 -0.68
C ARG A 41 3.94 -0.53 -2.14
N VAL A 42 2.92 -0.26 -2.93
CA VAL A 42 2.86 -0.56 -4.36
C VAL A 42 2.63 0.74 -5.10
N ILE A 43 3.37 0.97 -6.20
CA ILE A 43 3.22 2.10 -7.09
C ILE A 43 3.18 1.56 -8.52
N VAL A 44 2.13 1.89 -9.26
CA VAL A 44 1.98 1.57 -10.69
C VAL A 44 1.44 2.81 -11.41
N GLY A 45 2.32 3.49 -12.15
CA GLY A 45 1.97 4.73 -12.82
C GLY A 45 1.60 5.84 -11.82
N ASP A 46 0.40 6.40 -11.95
CA ASP A 46 -0.14 7.41 -11.03
C ASP A 46 -0.97 6.82 -9.86
N CYS A 47 -1.05 5.49 -9.78
CA CYS A 47 -1.80 4.80 -8.75
C CYS A 47 -0.85 4.14 -7.74
N GLY A 48 -1.19 4.22 -6.45
CA GLY A 48 -0.39 3.62 -5.41
C GLY A 48 -1.20 3.21 -4.19
N ALA A 49 -0.69 2.28 -3.39
CA ALA A 49 -1.29 1.96 -2.10
C ALA A 49 -0.26 1.52 -1.07
N GLN A 50 -0.48 1.95 0.17
CA GLN A 50 0.08 1.36 1.37
C GLN A 50 -0.90 0.32 1.93
N ILE A 51 -0.40 -0.92 2.06
CA ILE A 51 -1.12 -2.05 2.62
C ILE A 51 -0.47 -2.42 3.94
N LEU A 52 -1.28 -2.55 4.98
CA LEU A 52 -0.85 -2.95 6.32
C LEU A 52 -1.17 -4.43 6.53
N PHE A 53 -0.15 -5.22 6.82
CA PHE A 53 -0.27 -6.65 7.09
C PHE A 53 -0.15 -6.94 8.58
N ARG A 54 -0.99 -7.85 9.08
CA ARG A 54 -0.89 -8.33 10.46
C ARG A 54 -1.15 -9.82 10.53
N LYS A 55 -0.25 -10.54 11.21
CA LYS A 55 -0.43 -11.96 11.50
C LYS A 55 -1.53 -12.15 12.55
N LEU A 56 -2.39 -13.13 12.30
CA LEU A 56 -3.49 -13.53 13.18
C LEU A 56 -3.24 -14.93 13.75
N PRO A 57 -3.97 -15.33 14.82
CA PRO A 57 -3.96 -16.71 15.28
C PRO A 57 -4.33 -17.70 14.18
N LEU A 58 -3.95 -18.97 14.33
CA LEU A 58 -4.23 -20.06 13.39
C LEU A 58 -3.52 -19.93 12.02
N GLY A 59 -2.49 -19.08 11.93
CA GLY A 59 -1.65 -18.98 10.73
C GLY A 59 -2.22 -18.11 9.61
N PHE A 60 -3.30 -17.37 9.88
CA PHE A 60 -3.86 -16.39 8.94
C PHE A 60 -3.05 -15.08 8.94
N THR A 61 -3.08 -14.36 7.82
CA THR A 61 -2.61 -12.97 7.71
C THR A 61 -3.74 -12.09 7.22
N LEU A 62 -3.90 -10.90 7.81
CA LEU A 62 -4.80 -9.87 7.32
C LEU A 62 -4.01 -8.84 6.52
N GLY A 63 -4.38 -8.62 5.26
CA GLY A 63 -3.99 -7.45 4.48
C GLY A 63 -5.07 -6.36 4.57
N TYR A 64 -4.69 -5.13 4.94
CA TYR A 64 -5.60 -4.01 5.12
C TYR A 64 -5.12 -2.77 4.35
N MET A 65 -5.94 -2.27 3.43
CA MET A 65 -5.67 -1.08 2.63
C MET A 65 -6.61 0.07 3.05
N PRO A 66 -6.28 0.84 4.11
CA PRO A 66 -7.16 1.89 4.62
C PRO A 66 -7.25 3.07 3.67
N LYS A 67 -8.46 3.41 3.20
CA LYS A 67 -8.73 4.64 2.43
C LYS A 67 -7.85 4.78 1.17
N GLY A 68 -7.41 3.65 0.63
CA GLY A 68 -6.71 3.58 -0.65
C GLY A 68 -7.59 2.98 -1.75
N PRO A 69 -7.05 2.85 -2.96
CA PRO A 69 -5.72 3.33 -3.37
C PRO A 69 -5.66 4.86 -3.49
N VAL A 70 -4.45 5.39 -3.64
CA VAL A 70 -4.12 6.79 -3.91
C VAL A 70 -3.96 6.95 -5.42
N PHE A 71 -4.74 7.84 -6.02
CA PHE A 71 -4.71 8.17 -7.44
C PHE A 71 -5.26 9.58 -7.64
N SER A 72 -5.06 10.16 -8.82
CA SER A 72 -5.64 11.46 -9.17
C SER A 72 -7.14 11.34 -9.46
N ASP A 73 -7.96 12.34 -9.10
CA ASP A 73 -9.41 12.35 -9.38
C ASP A 73 -9.75 12.27 -10.89
N GLN A 74 -8.76 12.49 -11.75
CA GLN A 74 -8.88 12.36 -13.21
C GLN A 74 -8.77 10.90 -13.68
N CYS A 75 -8.37 9.98 -12.80
CA CYS A 75 -8.17 8.57 -13.08
C CYS A 75 -9.45 7.79 -12.72
N SER A 76 -10.34 7.61 -13.70
CA SER A 76 -11.62 6.90 -13.49
C SER A 76 -11.49 5.37 -13.44
N VAL A 77 -10.30 4.82 -13.69
CA VAL A 77 -10.05 3.37 -13.72
C VAL A 77 -8.67 3.05 -13.14
N ILE A 78 -8.66 2.35 -12.01
CA ILE A 78 -7.45 1.70 -11.49
C ILE A 78 -7.10 0.54 -12.43
N SER A 79 -5.86 0.50 -12.91
CA SER A 79 -5.44 -0.50 -13.91
C SER A 79 -5.48 -1.93 -13.36
N GLU A 80 -5.74 -2.91 -14.23
CA GLU A 80 -5.61 -4.33 -13.88
C GLU A 80 -4.19 -4.67 -13.42
N GLN A 81 -3.19 -3.98 -13.98
CA GLN A 81 -1.80 -4.12 -13.56
C GLN A 81 -1.59 -3.73 -12.10
N PHE A 82 -2.22 -2.65 -11.62
CA PHE A 82 -2.14 -2.26 -10.22
C PHE A 82 -2.65 -3.38 -9.29
N TRP A 83 -3.81 -3.96 -9.64
CA TRP A 83 -4.36 -5.06 -8.85
C TRP A 83 -3.53 -6.33 -8.93
N ALA A 84 -2.91 -6.64 -10.07
CA ALA A 84 -2.00 -7.78 -10.20
C ALA A 84 -0.77 -7.65 -9.28
N GLU A 85 -0.18 -6.46 -9.18
CA GLU A 85 0.95 -6.19 -8.29
C GLU A 85 0.52 -6.25 -6.80
N VAL A 86 -0.63 -5.67 -6.45
CA VAL A 86 -1.22 -5.77 -5.10
C VAL A 86 -1.44 -7.23 -4.70
N ASP A 87 -2.01 -8.03 -5.60
CA ASP A 87 -2.27 -9.45 -5.39
C ASP A 87 -0.97 -10.26 -5.24
N GLU A 88 0.09 -9.91 -5.97
CA GLU A 88 1.43 -10.48 -5.77
C GLU A 88 2.00 -10.18 -4.36
N VAL A 89 1.87 -8.94 -3.89
CA VAL A 89 2.27 -8.55 -2.52
C VAL A 89 1.49 -9.30 -1.45
N CYS A 90 0.17 -9.46 -1.63
CA CYS A 90 -0.70 -10.19 -0.70
C CYS A 90 -0.34 -11.68 -0.66
N ARG A 91 -0.17 -12.33 -1.83
CA ARG A 91 0.27 -13.72 -1.93
C ARG A 91 1.60 -13.97 -1.23
N ALA A 92 2.58 -13.09 -1.41
CA ALA A 92 3.89 -13.20 -0.75
C ALA A 92 3.78 -13.22 0.78
N ARG A 93 2.71 -12.63 1.34
CA ARG A 93 2.43 -12.55 2.78
C ARG A 93 1.32 -13.50 3.27
N ARG A 94 0.77 -14.34 2.37
CA ARG A 94 -0.36 -15.26 2.64
C ARG A 94 -1.59 -14.53 3.20
N ALA A 95 -1.89 -13.38 2.61
CA ALA A 95 -2.99 -12.48 2.99
C ALA A 95 -4.02 -12.37 1.86
#